data_AF-A0A8T9Q319-F1
#
_entry.id   AF-A0A8T9Q319-F1
#
_cell.length_a   1.000
_cell.length_b   1.000
_cell.length_c   1.000
_cell.angle_alpha   90.00
_cell.angle_beta   90.00
_cell.angle_gamma   90.00
#
_symmetry.space_group_name_H-M   'P 1'
#
loop_
_entity.id
_entity.type
_entity.pdbx_description
1 polymer ?
#
loop_
_entity_poly.entity_id
_entity_poly.type
_entity_poly.pdbx_seq_one_letter_code
_entity_poly.pdbx_strand_id
1 'polypeptide(L)'
;MLEPQGWPLRRLCPDEHEELASQQRQAAKEQIYTKTRAQDYTNNLDFLNKGAVVQCNNCQTTLDANKKFCPECGTPNVAAQTKEKFCADCGASVKPGQRFCAECGKPQ
;
A
#
# COMPACT_ATOMS: atom_id res chain seq x y z
N MET A 1 -73.10 -12.80 0.41
CA MET A 1 -72.59 -12.78 -0.98
C MET A 1 -71.30 -11.99 -0.92
N LEU A 2 -70.15 -12.67 -1.01
CA LEU A 2 -68.84 -12.02 -1.01
C LEU A 2 -68.60 -11.43 -2.40
N GLU A 3 -68.46 -10.12 -2.49
CA GLU A 3 -67.86 -9.47 -3.66
C GLU A 3 -66.36 -9.86 -3.69
N PRO A 4 -65.87 -10.52 -4.75
CA PRO A 4 -64.48 -10.92 -4.80
C PRO A 4 -63.62 -9.67 -4.96
N GLN A 5 -62.65 -9.53 -4.06
CA GLN A 5 -61.57 -8.55 -4.11
C GLN A 5 -60.73 -8.78 -5.38
N GLY A 6 -61.20 -8.25 -6.50
CA GLY A 6 -60.49 -8.29 -7.78
C GLY A 6 -59.38 -7.24 -7.80
N TRP A 7 -58.17 -7.65 -7.42
CA TRP A 7 -56.97 -6.85 -7.62
C TRP A 7 -56.84 -6.53 -9.12
N PRO A 8 -56.74 -5.26 -9.55
CA PRO A 8 -56.59 -4.97 -10.96
C PRO A 8 -55.26 -5.54 -11.43
N LEU A 9 -55.29 -6.51 -12.33
CA LEU A 9 -54.16 -7.00 -13.13
C LEU A 9 -53.67 -5.87 -14.04
N ARG A 10 -53.01 -4.86 -13.46
CA ARG A 10 -52.46 -3.72 -14.18
C ARG A 10 -51.05 -4.05 -14.67
N ARG A 11 -51.04 -4.75 -15.81
CA ARG A 11 -50.00 -4.85 -16.84
C ARG A 11 -48.59 -5.28 -16.40
N LEU A 12 -48.28 -6.53 -16.72
CA LEU A 12 -46.92 -7.09 -16.79
C LEU A 12 -46.15 -6.59 -18.04
N CYS A 13 -46.17 -5.29 -18.34
CA CYS A 13 -45.26 -4.67 -19.30
C CYS A 13 -44.51 -3.56 -18.56
N PRO A 14 -43.17 -3.61 -18.46
CA PRO A 14 -42.42 -2.53 -17.86
C PRO A 14 -42.72 -1.24 -18.63
N ASP A 15 -43.11 -0.19 -17.89
CA ASP A 15 -43.38 1.14 -18.44
C ASP A 15 -42.10 1.63 -19.13
N GLU A 16 -42.21 2.29 -20.28
CA GLU A 16 -41.04 2.75 -21.06
C GLU A 16 -40.09 3.62 -20.22
N HIS A 17 -40.60 4.32 -19.19
CA HIS A 17 -39.79 5.05 -18.22
C HIS A 17 -38.96 4.14 -17.30
N GLU A 18 -39.50 2.97 -16.90
CA GLU A 18 -38.77 1.97 -16.12
C GLU A 18 -37.67 1.31 -16.96
N GLU A 19 -37.94 1.00 -18.22
CA GLU A 19 -36.93 0.48 -19.16
C GLU A 19 -35.82 1.50 -19.41
N LEU A 20 -36.17 2.78 -19.59
CA LEU A 20 -35.18 3.86 -19.73
C LEU A 20 -34.37 4.05 -18.45
N ALA A 21 -35.00 3.96 -17.27
CA ALA A 21 -34.31 3.99 -15.99
C ALA A 21 -33.38 2.77 -15.80
N SER A 22 -33.77 1.59 -16.30
CA SER A 22 -32.92 0.40 -16.35
C SER A 22 -31.70 0.62 -17.25
N GLN A 23 -31.90 1.16 -18.45
CA GLN A 23 -30.83 1.49 -19.40
C GLN A 23 -29.88 2.56 -18.85
N GLN A 24 -30.40 3.62 -18.22
CA GLN A 24 -29.58 4.64 -17.57
C GLN A 24 -28.74 4.06 -16.41
N ARG A 25 -29.29 3.14 -15.62
CA ARG A 25 -28.54 2.44 -14.56
C ARG A 25 -27.39 1.60 -15.14
N GLN A 26 -27.61 0.93 -16.26
CA GLN A 26 -26.57 0.13 -16.92
C GLN A 26 -25.48 1.03 -17.52
N ALA A 27 -25.87 2.07 -18.26
CA ALA A 27 -24.92 3.04 -18.84
C ALA A 27 -24.12 3.77 -17.75
N ALA A 28 -24.75 4.13 -16.63
CA ALA A 28 -24.08 4.75 -15.48
C ALA A 28 -23.03 3.83 -14.87
N LYS A 29 -23.31 2.54 -14.72
CA LYS A 29 -22.31 1.55 -14.26
C LYS A 29 -21.12 1.50 -15.19
N GLU A 30 -21.36 1.42 -16.50
CA GLU A 30 -20.30 1.33 -17.52
C GLU A 30 -19.41 2.60 -17.54
N GLN A 31 -20.05 3.77 -17.40
CA GLN A 31 -19.37 5.06 -17.22
C GLN A 31 -18.52 5.08 -15.95
N ILE A 32 -19.03 4.58 -14.84
CA ILE A 32 -18.30 4.48 -13.57
C ILE A 32 -17.07 3.58 -13.74
N TYR A 33 -17.22 2.39 -14.31
CA TYR A 33 -16.10 1.47 -14.55
C TYR A 33 -15.01 2.12 -15.42
N THR A 34 -15.41 2.79 -16.49
CA THR A 34 -14.46 3.46 -17.40
C THR A 34 -13.69 4.58 -16.69
N LYS A 35 -14.38 5.41 -15.90
CA LYS A 35 -13.79 6.52 -15.15
C LYS A 35 -12.87 6.02 -14.02
N THR A 36 -13.29 5.00 -13.28
CA THR A 36 -12.48 4.37 -12.23
C THR A 36 -11.23 3.73 -12.82
N ARG A 37 -11.31 3.08 -14.00
CA ARG A 37 -10.14 2.49 -14.67
C ARG A 37 -9.12 3.54 -15.14
N ALA A 38 -9.57 4.74 -15.50
CA ALA A 38 -8.71 5.83 -15.94
C ALA A 38 -7.96 6.50 -14.77
N GLN A 39 -8.42 6.32 -13.53
CA GLN A 39 -7.75 6.81 -12.34
C GLN A 39 -6.64 5.83 -11.93
N ASP A 40 -5.39 6.28 -11.94
CA ASP A 40 -4.28 5.49 -11.43
C ASP A 40 -4.21 5.57 -9.89
N TYR A 41 -4.82 4.60 -9.22
CA TYR A 41 -4.77 4.48 -7.76
C TYR A 41 -3.40 3.99 -7.25
N THR A 42 -2.48 3.61 -8.13
CA THR A 42 -1.15 3.10 -7.76
C THR A 42 -0.10 4.20 -7.66
N ASN A 43 -0.40 5.43 -8.07
CA ASN A 43 0.55 6.53 -8.11
C ASN A 43 1.19 6.85 -6.75
N ASN A 44 0.45 6.67 -5.65
CA ASN A 44 0.95 6.87 -4.28
C ASN A 44 1.35 5.57 -3.57
N LEU A 45 1.22 4.43 -4.23
CA LEU A 45 1.71 3.15 -3.74
C LEU A 45 3.16 3.02 -4.16
N ASP A 46 4.06 3.52 -3.32
CA ASP A 46 5.45 3.21 -3.47
C ASP A 46 5.66 1.71 -3.11
N PHE A 47 6.03 0.90 -4.11
CA PHE A 47 6.22 -0.55 -3.98
C PHE A 47 7.64 -0.93 -3.54
N LEU A 48 8.58 0.01 -3.58
CA LEU A 48 10.02 -0.21 -3.36
C LEU A 48 10.52 0.34 -2.00
N ASN A 49 9.83 1.32 -1.46
CA ASN A 49 10.09 2.06 -0.22
C ASN A 49 8.94 1.89 0.82
N LYS A 50 7.93 1.03 0.57
CA LYS A 50 7.04 0.53 1.61
C LYS A 50 7.90 -0.26 2.59
N GLY A 51 8.40 0.45 3.60
CA GLY A 51 9.53 0.11 4.46
C GLY A 51 9.82 -1.38 4.50
N ALA A 52 10.94 -1.79 3.89
CA ALA A 52 11.33 -3.19 3.77
C ALA A 52 11.02 -3.91 5.08
N VAL A 53 9.97 -4.74 5.06
CA VAL A 53 9.47 -5.35 6.28
C VAL A 53 10.42 -6.48 6.60
N VAL A 54 11.14 -6.33 7.69
CA VAL A 54 12.16 -7.27 8.15
C VAL A 54 11.56 -8.06 9.29
N GLN A 55 11.80 -9.37 9.29
CA GLN A 55 11.45 -10.21 10.43
C GLN A 55 12.55 -10.14 11.48
N CYS A 56 12.15 -10.06 12.75
CA CYS A 56 13.11 -10.16 13.84
C CYS A 56 13.68 -11.58 13.91
N ASN A 57 15.01 -11.72 13.95
CA ASN A 57 15.66 -13.03 14.09
C ASN A 57 15.41 -13.72 15.44
N ASN A 58 14.91 -12.99 16.45
CA ASN A 58 14.69 -13.54 17.79
C ASN A 58 13.21 -13.88 18.06
N CYS A 59 12.28 -12.98 17.72
CA CYS A 59 10.85 -13.17 17.99
C CYS A 59 9.98 -13.38 16.74
N GLN A 60 10.58 -13.39 15.54
CA GLN A 60 9.90 -13.52 14.25
C GLN A 60 8.84 -12.46 13.95
N THR A 61 8.67 -11.45 14.81
CA THR A 61 7.71 -10.36 14.59
C THR A 61 8.14 -9.51 13.39
N THR A 62 7.15 -8.99 12.66
CA THR A 62 7.35 -8.14 11.48
C THR A 62 7.59 -6.71 11.94
N LEU A 63 8.73 -6.11 11.54
CA LEU A 63 9.06 -4.72 11.88
C LEU A 63 9.59 -3.95 10.66
N ASP A 64 9.45 -2.63 10.70
CA ASP A 64 10.02 -1.75 9.66
C ASP A 64 11.55 -1.81 9.63
N ALA A 65 12.16 -1.89 8.44
CA ALA A 65 13.61 -1.78 8.28
C ALA A 65 14.21 -0.47 8.84
N ASN A 66 13.40 0.57 9.03
CA ASN A 66 13.85 1.84 9.60
C ASN A 66 13.92 1.83 11.15
N LYS A 67 13.32 0.84 11.82
CA LYS A 67 13.35 0.74 13.30
C LYS A 67 14.66 0.10 13.75
N LYS A 68 15.44 0.78 14.59
CA LYS A 68 16.73 0.29 15.13
C LYS A 68 16.61 -0.90 16.09
N PHE A 69 15.46 -1.06 16.75
CA PHE A 69 15.20 -2.12 17.71
C PHE A 69 13.81 -2.71 17.49
N CYS A 70 13.66 -4.01 17.74
CA CYS A 70 12.37 -4.67 17.73
C CYS A 70 11.52 -4.21 18.94
N PRO A 71 10.28 -3.74 18.75
CA PRO A 71 9.45 -3.25 19.85
C PRO A 71 8.96 -4.35 20.80
N GLU A 72 8.99 -5.62 20.38
CA GLU A 72 8.48 -6.73 21.20
C GLU A 72 9.55 -7.43 22.02
N CYS A 73 10.75 -7.62 21.46
CA CYS A 73 11.83 -8.35 22.14
C CYS A 73 13.07 -7.49 22.47
N GLY A 74 13.14 -6.24 22.01
CA GLY A 74 14.28 -5.36 22.21
C GLY A 74 15.53 -5.71 21.39
N THR A 75 15.50 -6.79 20.60
CA THR A 75 16.65 -7.21 19.76
C THR A 75 16.96 -6.14 18.71
N PRO A 76 18.24 -5.78 18.49
CA PRO A 76 18.62 -4.78 17.49
C PRO A 76 18.29 -5.28 16.08
N ASN A 77 17.70 -4.41 15.28
CA ASN A 77 17.42 -4.69 13.88
C ASN A 77 18.68 -4.51 13.04
N VAL A 78 19.21 -5.61 12.52
CA VAL A 78 20.39 -5.62 11.66
C VAL A 78 20.18 -4.86 10.34
N ALA A 79 18.94 -4.73 9.87
CA ALA A 79 18.63 -3.99 8.64
C ALA A 79 18.69 -2.46 8.84
N ALA A 80 18.50 -1.99 10.08
CA ALA A 80 18.57 -0.57 10.45
C ALA A 80 19.97 -0.13 10.88
N GLN A 81 20.92 -1.06 11.00
CA GLN A 81 22.32 -0.74 11.27
C GLN A 81 22.86 -0.05 10.03
N THR A 82 23.17 1.25 10.17
CA THR A 82 23.85 2.00 9.12
C THR A 82 25.12 1.23 8.76
N LYS A 83 25.17 0.67 7.55
CA LYS A 83 26.35 -0.04 7.04
C LYS A 83 27.59 0.78 7.37
N GLU A 84 28.38 0.26 8.30
CA GLU A 84 29.66 0.83 8.67
C GLU A 84 30.49 0.89 7.39
N LYS A 85 30.94 2.09 7.04
CA LYS A 85 31.82 2.26 5.87
C LYS A 85 33.24 2.00 6.34
N PHE A 86 33.97 1.16 5.64
CA PHE A 86 35.38 0.95 5.92
C PHE A 86 36.22 1.87 5.03
N CYS A 87 37.33 2.34 5.57
CA CYS A 87 38.27 3.15 4.83
C CYS A 87 38.87 2.33 3.69
N ALA A 88 38.75 2.80 2.44
CA ALA A 88 39.28 2.06 1.28
C ALA A 88 40.81 1.90 1.31
N ASP A 89 41.51 2.78 2.05
CA ASP A 89 42.97 2.85 2.08
C ASP A 89 43.59 2.08 3.26
N CYS A 90 43.12 2.31 4.50
CA CYS A 90 43.65 1.66 5.70
C CYS A 90 42.75 0.57 6.31
N GLY A 91 41.52 0.39 5.80
CA GLY A 91 40.57 -0.60 6.34
C GLY A 91 39.91 -0.22 7.67
N ALA A 92 40.23 0.93 8.25
CA ALA A 92 39.61 1.39 9.50
C ALA A 92 38.11 1.66 9.37
N SER A 93 37.32 1.45 10.43
CA SER A 93 35.88 1.73 10.42
C SER A 93 35.64 3.25 10.45
N VAL A 94 34.96 3.76 9.42
CA VAL A 94 34.63 5.17 9.21
C VAL A 94 33.16 5.38 9.47
N LYS A 95 32.84 6.37 10.31
CA LYS A 95 31.44 6.67 10.63
C LYS A 95 30.71 7.19 9.38
N PRO A 96 29.44 6.79 9.17
CA PRO A 96 28.64 7.28 8.06
C PRO A 96 28.50 8.82 8.15
N GLY A 97 29.06 9.52 7.17
CA GLY A 97 29.06 10.99 7.10
C GLY A 97 30.40 11.66 7.39
N GLN A 98 31.45 10.91 7.79
CA GLN A 98 32.81 11.45 7.86
C GLN A 98 33.42 11.60 6.47
N ARG A 99 33.85 12.82 6.12
CA ARG A 99 34.52 13.15 4.86
C ARG A 99 35.99 12.72 4.81
N PHE A 100 36.57 12.44 5.98
CA PHE A 100 37.98 12.08 6.15
C PHE A 100 38.08 10.94 7.18
N CYS A 101 39.00 10.01 6.94
CA CYS A 101 39.28 8.93 7.86
C CYS A 101 40.03 9.46 9.09
N ALA A 102 39.56 9.11 10.30
CA ALA A 102 40.19 9.54 11.56
C ALA A 102 41.56 8.88 11.82
N GLU A 103 41.81 7.72 11.21
CA GLU A 103 43.06 6.96 11.42
C GLU A 103 44.16 7.36 10.42
N CYS A 104 43.81 7.55 9.14
CA CYS A 104 44.80 7.82 8.10
C CYS A 104 44.73 9.24 7.49
N GLY A 105 43.72 10.03 7.85
CA GLY A 105 43.55 11.41 7.38
C GLY A 105 43.12 11.56 5.91
N LYS A 106 42.95 10.46 5.18
CA LYS A 106 42.54 10.50 3.76
C LYS A 106 41.04 10.76 3.58
N PRO A 107 40.62 11.43 2.50
CA PRO A 107 39.20 11.64 2.21
C PRO A 107 38.46 10.31 1.95
N GLN A 108 37.19 10.21 2.37
CA GLN A 108 36.32 9.02 2.29
C GLN A 108 34.92 9.35 1.73
#